data_AF-A0A958XX02-F1
#
_entry.id   AF-A0A958XX02-F1
#
_cell.length_a   1.000
_cell.length_b   1.000
_cell.length_c   1.000
_cell.angle_alpha   90.00
_cell.angle_beta   90.00
_cell.angle_gamma   90.00
#
_symmetry.space_group_name_H-M   'P 1'
#
loop_
_entity.id
_entity.type
_entity.pdbx_description
1 polymer ?
#
loop_
_entity_poly.entity_id
_entity_poly.type
_entity_poly.pdbx_seq_one_letter_code
_entity_poly.pdbx_strand_id
1 'polypeptide(L)'
;SALRLLEQEGWIALSDAAGTPARVHVTASREALYDYQLRNKQADTILKVLLRAYPGIHNGFAGISESTVAQYAKLAPAQVRQVLEAAQKEEILVYEPRKDKPQLVFLRERVASESLSIDQAMFRFRKQRAEERVEHAIAYAETRRCRSRQLLAYFGETESEACGICDVCTGRNKSELPAEVFESMERKIREVLRDEALRFEEILSAFAQKRHETVAKAIAYMLDEGTLLQDADEKIHLKGSD
;
A
#
# COMPACT_ATOMS: atom_id res chain seq x y z
N SER A 1 5.10 -12.04 3.23
CA SER A 1 5.58 -12.48 4.55
C SER A 1 4.71 -13.62 5.03
N ALA A 2 5.31 -14.70 5.55
CA ALA A 2 4.57 -15.88 6.05
C ALA A 2 3.62 -15.53 7.21
N LEU A 3 3.98 -14.57 8.07
CA LEU A 3 3.13 -14.14 9.19
C LEU A 3 1.81 -13.51 8.72
N ARG A 4 1.85 -12.66 7.68
CA ARG A 4 0.61 -12.09 7.11
C ARG A 4 -0.30 -13.15 6.48
N LEU A 5 0.28 -14.22 5.93
CA LEU A 5 -0.51 -15.32 5.40
C LEU A 5 -1.24 -16.04 6.54
N LEU A 6 -0.52 -16.37 7.62
CA LEU A 6 -1.12 -16.98 8.80
C LEU A 6 -2.18 -16.10 9.46
N GLU A 7 -1.98 -14.78 9.43
CA GLU A 7 -2.97 -13.81 9.90
C GLU A 7 -4.24 -13.79 9.04
N GLN A 8 -4.09 -13.77 7.71
CA GLN A 8 -5.23 -13.83 6.79
C GLN A 8 -6.02 -15.14 6.86
N GLU A 9 -5.37 -16.25 7.20
CA GLU A 9 -5.99 -17.56 7.42
C GLU A 9 -6.57 -17.69 8.85
N GLY A 10 -6.41 -16.67 9.70
CA GLY A 10 -6.96 -16.62 11.05
C GLY A 10 -6.26 -17.55 12.04
N TRP A 11 -4.99 -17.92 11.78
CA TRP A 11 -4.16 -18.66 12.74
C TRP A 11 -3.59 -17.74 13.82
N ILE A 12 -3.21 -16.53 13.42
CA ILE A 12 -2.61 -15.53 14.30
C ILE A 12 -3.26 -14.17 14.09
N ALA A 13 -3.09 -13.28 15.05
CA ALA A 13 -3.33 -11.85 14.89
C ALA A 13 -2.06 -11.12 15.29
N LEU A 14 -1.61 -10.18 14.44
CA LEU A 14 -0.52 -9.29 14.76
C LEU A 14 -1.12 -7.97 15.26
N SER A 15 -0.74 -7.56 16.46
CA SER A 15 -1.02 -6.19 16.88
C SER A 15 -0.01 -5.26 16.22
N ASP A 16 -0.48 -4.19 15.58
CA ASP A 16 0.41 -3.12 15.16
C ASP A 16 1.14 -2.53 16.37
N ALA A 17 2.35 -2.00 16.14
CA ALA A 17 3.14 -1.33 17.17
C ALA A 17 2.47 -0.05 17.71
N ALA A 18 1.31 0.35 17.17
CA ALA A 18 0.41 1.33 17.74
C ALA A 18 -0.26 0.75 19.00
N GLY A 19 0.55 0.70 20.06
CA GLY A 19 0.31 -0.07 21.28
C GLY A 19 -1.03 0.19 21.96
N THR A 20 -1.55 -0.87 22.58
CA THR A 20 -2.63 -0.79 23.56
C THR A 20 -2.26 0.26 24.61
N PRO A 21 -3.15 1.24 24.91
CA PRO A 21 -2.87 2.22 25.94
C PRO A 21 -2.64 1.53 27.26
N ALA A 22 -1.82 2.14 28.13
CA ALA A 22 -1.67 1.64 29.49
C ALA A 22 -3.03 1.66 30.20
N ARG A 23 -3.31 0.68 31.06
CA ARG A 23 -4.58 0.59 31.80
C ARG A 23 -4.30 0.52 33.29
N VAL A 24 -5.14 1.19 34.08
CA VAL A 24 -5.06 1.15 35.54
C VAL A 24 -6.44 0.86 36.11
N HIS A 25 -6.49 0.03 37.14
CA HIS A 25 -7.67 -0.20 37.97
C HIS A 25 -7.27 -0.10 39.44
N VAL A 26 -7.90 0.78 40.21
CA VAL A 26 -7.64 0.90 41.65
C VAL A 26 -8.47 -0.13 42.39
N THR A 27 -7.80 -1.08 43.04
CA THR A 27 -8.42 -2.19 43.80
C THR A 27 -8.45 -1.94 45.30
N ALA A 28 -7.60 -1.05 45.82
CA ALA A 28 -7.54 -0.75 47.25
C ALA A 28 -8.79 -0.05 47.77
N SER A 29 -9.08 -0.30 49.06
CA SER A 29 -10.07 0.46 49.81
C SER A 29 -9.63 1.92 49.99
N ARG A 30 -10.57 2.79 50.31
CA ARG A 30 -10.31 4.22 50.53
C ARG A 30 -9.29 4.47 51.65
N GLU A 31 -9.32 3.64 52.68
CA GLU A 31 -8.39 3.71 53.83
C GLU A 31 -6.97 3.31 53.41
N ALA A 32 -6.82 2.15 52.76
CA ALA A 32 -5.52 1.67 52.29
C ALA A 32 -4.88 2.63 51.27
N LEU A 33 -5.70 3.20 50.39
CA LEU A 33 -5.24 4.21 49.43
C LEU A 33 -4.75 5.48 50.13
N TYR A 34 -5.46 5.97 51.14
CA TYR A 34 -5.08 7.16 51.91
C TYR A 34 -3.78 6.93 52.69
N ASP A 35 -3.64 5.78 53.35
CA ASP A 35 -2.42 5.41 54.08
C ASP A 35 -1.21 5.29 53.15
N TYR A 36 -1.43 4.77 51.93
CA TYR A 36 -0.39 4.68 50.92
C TYR A 36 0.04 6.07 50.40
N GLN A 37 -0.92 6.97 50.18
CA GLN A 37 -0.66 8.36 49.81
C GLN A 37 0.16 9.10 50.88
N LEU A 38 -0.15 8.88 52.17
CA LEU A 38 0.61 9.45 53.29
C LEU A 38 2.06 8.95 53.34
N ARG A 39 2.28 7.66 53.09
CA ARG A 39 3.59 7.03 53.12
C ARG A 39 4.46 7.43 51.91
N ASN A 40 3.86 7.64 50.75
CA ASN A 40 4.57 7.87 49.49
C ASN A 40 4.15 9.19 48.82
N LYS A 41 4.94 10.26 49.03
CA LYS A 41 4.66 11.61 48.46
C LYS A 41 4.53 11.64 46.93
N GLN A 42 5.34 10.84 46.22
CA GLN A 42 5.25 10.76 44.75
C GLN A 42 3.98 10.03 44.31
N ALA A 43 3.59 8.97 45.03
CA ALA A 43 2.34 8.26 44.78
C ALA A 43 1.12 9.13 45.08
N ASP A 44 1.14 9.96 46.12
CA ASP A 44 0.07 10.92 46.41
C ASP A 44 -0.22 11.82 45.21
N THR A 45 0.83 12.37 44.61
CA THR A 45 0.70 13.27 43.44
C THR A 45 0.10 12.52 42.25
N ILE A 46 0.63 11.34 41.92
CA ILE A 46 0.18 10.54 40.77
C ILE A 46 -1.25 10.03 40.96
N LEU A 47 -1.58 9.49 42.14
CA LEU A 47 -2.90 8.95 42.45
C LEU A 47 -3.98 10.05 42.43
N LYS A 48 -3.68 11.25 42.95
CA LYS A 48 -4.61 12.39 42.84
C LYS A 48 -4.85 12.82 41.40
N VAL A 49 -3.82 12.84 40.57
CA VAL A 49 -3.95 13.10 39.13
C VAL A 49 -4.82 12.04 38.47
N LEU A 50 -4.58 10.75 38.76
CA LEU A 50 -5.34 9.65 38.20
C LEU A 50 -6.82 9.69 38.59
N LEU A 51 -7.12 9.87 39.88
CA LEU A 51 -8.49 9.96 40.39
C LEU A 51 -9.25 11.17 39.82
N ARG A 52 -8.55 12.25 39.50
CA ARG A 52 -9.15 13.46 38.92
C ARG A 52 -9.32 13.39 37.41
N ALA A 53 -8.36 12.83 36.68
CA ALA A 53 -8.33 12.80 35.22
C ALA A 53 -9.09 11.60 34.62
N TYR A 54 -9.18 10.49 35.36
CA TYR A 54 -9.80 9.24 34.90
C TYR A 54 -10.91 8.81 35.87
N PRO A 55 -12.10 9.45 35.80
CA PRO A 55 -13.24 9.05 36.61
C PRO A 55 -13.62 7.59 36.29
N GLY A 56 -13.95 6.82 37.33
CA GLY A 56 -14.32 5.40 37.20
C GLY A 56 -13.16 4.39 37.29
N ILE A 57 -11.93 4.85 37.55
CA ILE A 57 -10.76 3.96 37.76
C ILE A 57 -10.93 2.95 38.92
N HIS A 58 -11.88 3.20 39.82
CA HIS A 58 -12.28 2.32 40.93
C HIS A 58 -13.35 1.29 40.54
N ASN A 59 -14.08 1.51 39.44
CA ASN A 59 -15.14 0.60 38.97
C ASN A 59 -14.62 -0.42 37.95
N GLY A 60 -13.45 -0.19 37.37
CA GLY A 60 -12.81 -1.08 36.42
C GLY A 60 -11.54 -0.47 35.83
N PHE A 61 -11.00 -1.12 34.80
CA PHE A 61 -9.82 -0.65 34.09
C PHE A 61 -10.12 0.60 33.26
N ALA A 62 -9.42 1.69 33.55
CA ALA A 62 -9.41 2.91 32.75
C ALA A 62 -8.13 2.95 31.89
N GLY A 63 -8.28 3.28 30.61
CA GLY A 63 -7.14 3.56 29.73
C GLY A 63 -6.49 4.89 30.10
N ILE A 64 -5.20 4.89 30.38
CA ILE A 64 -4.42 6.05 30.80
C ILE A 64 -3.29 6.36 29.82
N SER A 65 -2.97 7.65 29.71
CA SER A 65 -1.76 8.13 29.05
C SER A 65 -0.71 8.48 30.11
N GLU A 66 0.35 7.67 30.20
CA GLU A 66 1.48 7.90 31.11
C GLU A 66 2.11 9.28 30.90
N SER A 67 2.23 9.72 29.64
CA SER A 67 2.78 11.04 29.29
C SER A 67 1.92 12.18 29.83
N THR A 68 0.59 12.03 29.76
CA THR A 68 -0.35 13.04 30.28
C THR A 68 -0.31 13.08 31.81
N VAL A 69 -0.26 11.92 32.46
CA VAL A 69 -0.11 11.83 33.93
C VAL A 69 1.21 12.45 34.37
N ALA A 70 2.30 12.16 33.67
CA ALA A 70 3.63 12.73 33.91
C ALA A 70 3.63 14.27 33.81
N GLN A 71 2.96 14.83 32.79
CA GLN A 71 2.84 16.27 32.60
C GLN A 71 2.09 16.95 33.76
N TYR A 72 0.95 16.39 34.19
CA TYR A 72 0.19 16.94 35.31
C TYR A 72 0.88 16.76 36.67
N ALA A 73 1.57 15.63 36.86
CA ALA A 73 2.34 15.35 38.07
C ALA A 73 3.69 16.08 38.12
N LYS A 74 4.12 16.72 37.01
CA LYS A 74 5.45 17.33 36.83
C LYS A 74 6.59 16.33 37.11
N LEU A 75 6.42 15.10 36.66
CA LEU A 75 7.39 14.00 36.79
C LEU A 75 7.80 13.47 35.42
N ALA A 76 8.88 12.70 35.36
CA ALA A 76 9.25 11.99 34.13
C ALA A 76 8.31 10.79 33.90
N PRO A 77 7.95 10.44 32.64
CA PRO A 77 7.11 9.26 32.36
C PRO A 77 7.66 7.95 32.95
N ALA A 78 9.00 7.81 32.98
CA ALA A 78 9.64 6.66 33.61
C ALA A 78 9.38 6.57 35.12
N GLN A 79 9.32 7.69 35.83
CA GLN A 79 9.01 7.73 37.26
C GLN A 79 7.54 7.38 37.52
N VAL A 80 6.63 7.85 36.66
CA VAL A 80 5.21 7.45 36.74
C VAL A 80 5.06 5.94 36.63
N ARG A 81 5.74 5.30 35.67
CA ARG A 81 5.75 3.84 35.55
C ARG A 81 6.26 3.14 36.81
N GLN A 82 7.40 3.58 37.35
CA GLN A 82 7.99 3.00 38.56
C GLN A 82 7.05 3.10 39.77
N VAL A 83 6.36 4.23 39.94
CA VAL A 83 5.41 4.43 41.04
C VAL A 83 4.18 3.54 40.86
N LEU A 84 3.65 3.40 39.64
CA LEU A 84 2.52 2.50 39.36
C LEU A 84 2.89 1.02 39.56
N GLU A 85 4.09 0.61 39.15
CA GLU A 85 4.61 -0.73 39.41
C GLU A 85 4.81 -0.99 40.90
N ALA A 86 5.27 -0.01 41.67
CA ALA A 86 5.40 -0.11 43.13
C ALA A 86 4.02 -0.21 43.81
N ALA A 87 3.06 0.64 43.40
CA ALA A 87 1.70 0.59 43.90
C ALA A 87 1.01 -0.75 43.59
N GLN A 88 1.32 -1.37 42.44
CA GLN A 88 0.87 -2.71 42.12
C GLN A 88 1.47 -3.78 43.03
N LYS A 89 2.76 -3.69 43.36
CA LYS A 89 3.41 -4.64 44.29
C LYS A 89 2.83 -4.59 45.70
N GLU A 90 2.31 -3.43 46.11
CA GLU A 90 1.62 -3.23 47.39
C GLU A 90 0.09 -3.43 47.27
N GLU A 91 -0.39 -4.01 46.17
CA GLU A 91 -1.80 -4.35 45.92
C GLU A 91 -2.77 -3.14 45.97
N ILE A 92 -2.24 -1.93 45.77
CA ILE A 92 -3.03 -0.70 45.78
C ILE A 92 -3.87 -0.55 44.51
N LEU A 93 -3.30 -0.99 43.39
CA LEU A 93 -3.90 -0.93 42.06
C LEU A 93 -3.37 -2.05 41.18
N VAL A 94 -4.05 -2.29 40.07
CA VAL A 94 -3.57 -3.13 38.97
C VAL A 94 -3.18 -2.21 37.82
N TYR A 95 -1.96 -2.38 37.31
CA TYR A 95 -1.38 -1.57 36.26
C TYR A 95 -0.92 -2.45 35.08
N GLU A 96 -1.57 -2.26 33.93
CA GLU A 96 -1.17 -2.86 32.67
C GLU A 96 -0.36 -1.82 31.87
N PRO A 97 0.97 -1.93 31.77
CA PRO A 97 1.79 -0.95 31.07
C PRO A 97 1.50 -0.94 29.57
N ARG A 98 1.81 0.19 28.94
CA ARG A 98 1.74 0.29 27.47
C ARG A 98 2.64 -0.77 26.84
N LYS A 99 2.07 -1.51 25.89
CA LYS A 99 2.82 -2.50 25.10
C LYS A 99 3.31 -1.83 23.81
N ASP A 100 4.58 -1.45 23.80
CA ASP A 100 5.19 -0.78 22.64
C ASP A 100 5.70 -1.75 21.56
N LYS A 101 5.73 -3.05 21.86
CA LYS A 101 6.16 -4.09 20.91
C LYS A 101 4.96 -4.75 20.24
N PRO A 102 5.02 -5.00 18.93
CA PRO A 102 3.98 -5.78 18.24
C PRO A 102 3.86 -7.15 18.90
N GLN A 103 2.63 -7.55 19.19
CA GLN A 103 2.32 -8.83 19.79
C GLN A 103 1.80 -9.78 18.71
N LEU A 104 2.23 -11.03 18.79
CA LEU A 104 1.64 -12.13 18.03
C LEU A 104 0.69 -12.87 18.97
N VAL A 105 -0.59 -12.88 18.64
CA VAL A 105 -1.63 -13.60 19.37
C VAL A 105 -2.01 -14.82 18.55
N PHE A 106 -1.99 -16.00 19.18
CA PHE A 106 -2.53 -17.21 18.56
C PHE A 106 -4.04 -17.23 18.78
N LEU A 107 -4.79 -17.27 17.68
CA LEU A 107 -6.26 -17.29 17.72
C LEU A 107 -6.83 -18.70 17.89
N ARG A 108 -5.98 -19.71 17.75
CA ARG A 108 -6.33 -21.12 17.82
C ARG A 108 -5.42 -21.83 18.82
N GLU A 109 -5.88 -22.97 19.30
CA GLU A 109 -5.07 -23.86 20.10
C GLU A 109 -3.80 -24.28 19.34
N ARG A 110 -2.79 -24.68 20.11
CA ARG A 110 -1.54 -25.16 19.53
C ARG A 110 -1.79 -26.47 18.79
N VAL A 111 -1.78 -26.42 17.47
CA VAL A 111 -1.83 -27.60 16.61
C VAL A 111 -0.42 -28.07 16.27
N ALA A 112 -0.28 -29.36 15.98
CA ALA A 112 0.93 -29.91 15.40
C ALA A 112 1.13 -29.36 13.97
N SER A 113 2.37 -29.33 13.49
CA SER A 113 2.72 -28.77 12.17
C SER A 113 1.95 -29.41 11.03
N GLU A 114 1.63 -30.69 11.16
CA GLU A 114 0.96 -31.51 10.15
C GLU A 114 -0.54 -31.15 10.05
N SER A 115 -1.11 -30.61 11.12
CA SER A 115 -2.51 -30.18 11.21
C SER A 115 -2.70 -28.71 10.83
N LEU A 116 -1.62 -27.98 10.50
CA LEU A 116 -1.71 -26.62 10.01
C LEU A 116 -2.15 -26.65 8.54
N SER A 117 -3.44 -26.40 8.32
CA SER A 117 -4.01 -26.28 6.98
C SER A 117 -4.06 -24.83 6.52
N ILE A 118 -3.61 -24.58 5.30
CA ILE A 118 -3.81 -23.32 4.57
C ILE A 118 -4.73 -23.62 3.40
N ASP A 119 -5.73 -22.78 3.16
CA ASP A 119 -6.58 -22.92 1.98
C ASP A 119 -5.76 -22.59 0.72
N GLN A 120 -5.26 -23.64 0.07
CA GLN A 120 -4.44 -23.50 -1.14
C GLN A 120 -5.24 -22.93 -2.33
N ALA A 121 -6.56 -23.16 -2.39
CA ALA A 121 -7.38 -22.63 -3.47
C ALA A 121 -7.52 -21.11 -3.32
N MET A 122 -7.84 -20.65 -2.12
CA MET A 122 -7.89 -19.22 -1.79
C MET A 122 -6.54 -18.54 -1.95
N PHE A 123 -5.45 -19.18 -1.50
CA PHE A 123 -4.10 -18.66 -1.68
C PHE A 123 -3.75 -18.46 -3.16
N ARG A 124 -3.99 -19.46 -4.00
CA ARG A 124 -3.73 -19.38 -5.45
C ARG A 124 -4.59 -18.31 -6.12
N PHE A 125 -5.86 -18.22 -5.76
CA PHE A 125 -6.75 -17.16 -6.25
C PHE A 125 -6.21 -15.75 -5.91
N ARG A 126 -5.80 -15.52 -4.67
CA ARG A 126 -5.20 -14.23 -4.25
C ARG A 126 -3.89 -13.94 -4.96
N LYS A 127 -3.06 -14.96 -5.20
CA LYS A 127 -1.82 -14.84 -5.97
C LYS A 127 -2.11 -14.39 -7.41
N GLN A 128 -3.02 -15.07 -8.10
CA GLN A 128 -3.41 -14.71 -9.46
C GLN A 128 -3.93 -13.27 -9.53
N ARG A 129 -4.80 -12.87 -8.60
CA ARG A 129 -5.28 -11.47 -8.54
C ARG A 129 -4.17 -10.45 -8.30
N ALA A 130 -3.13 -10.82 -7.54
CA ALA A 130 -1.99 -9.95 -7.34
C ALA A 130 -1.15 -9.81 -8.61
N GLU A 131 -0.97 -10.89 -9.36
CA GLU A 131 -0.30 -10.90 -10.67
C GLU A 131 -1.08 -10.04 -11.68
N GLU A 132 -2.39 -10.24 -11.82
CA GLU A 132 -3.28 -9.44 -12.69
C GLU A 132 -3.17 -7.93 -12.37
N ARG A 133 -3.14 -7.54 -11.10
CA ARG A 133 -2.98 -6.11 -10.72
C ARG A 133 -1.63 -5.54 -11.14
N VAL A 134 -0.56 -6.32 -11.04
CA VAL A 134 0.77 -5.89 -11.48
C VAL A 134 0.79 -5.73 -12.99
N GLU A 135 0.23 -6.69 -13.72
CA GLU A 135 0.10 -6.61 -15.18
C GLU A 135 -0.71 -5.38 -15.61
N HIS A 136 -1.83 -5.08 -14.95
CA HIS A 136 -2.59 -3.85 -15.21
C HIS A 136 -1.81 -2.57 -14.90
N ALA A 137 -0.98 -2.57 -13.84
CA ALA A 137 -0.14 -1.43 -13.52
C ALA A 137 0.98 -1.22 -14.56
N ILE A 138 1.57 -2.31 -15.05
CA ILE A 138 2.55 -2.30 -16.15
C ILE A 138 1.87 -1.77 -17.43
N ALA A 139 0.72 -2.35 -17.80
CA ALA A 139 -0.06 -1.90 -18.96
C ALA A 139 -0.42 -0.40 -18.85
N TYR A 140 -0.79 0.07 -17.66
CA TYR A 140 -1.05 1.50 -17.43
C TYR A 140 0.16 2.39 -17.67
N ALA A 141 1.38 1.92 -17.39
CA ALA A 141 2.61 2.67 -17.61
C ALA A 141 3.09 2.63 -19.07
N GLU A 142 2.99 1.46 -19.71
CA GLU A 142 3.54 1.21 -21.05
C GLU A 142 2.57 1.56 -22.18
N THR A 143 1.26 1.36 -21.99
CA THR A 143 0.27 1.58 -23.06
C THR A 143 0.16 3.04 -23.42
N ARG A 144 0.27 3.38 -24.71
CA ARG A 144 0.27 4.77 -25.20
C ARG A 144 -1.12 5.32 -25.44
N ARG A 145 -1.97 5.12 -24.45
CA ARG A 145 -3.30 5.71 -24.35
C ARG A 145 -3.25 6.80 -23.27
N CYS A 146 -4.03 7.87 -23.45
CA CYS A 146 -4.15 8.91 -22.43
C CYS A 146 -4.37 8.31 -21.03
N ARG A 147 -3.51 8.67 -20.06
CA ARG A 147 -3.53 8.08 -18.71
C ARG A 147 -4.87 8.25 -18.01
N SER A 148 -5.46 9.44 -18.09
CA SER A 148 -6.79 9.71 -17.53
C SER A 148 -7.86 8.82 -18.16
N ARG A 149 -7.84 8.61 -19.48
CA ARG A 149 -8.80 7.70 -20.15
C ARG A 149 -8.64 6.25 -19.69
N GLN A 150 -7.41 5.81 -19.44
CA GLN A 150 -7.16 4.46 -18.92
C GLN A 150 -7.72 4.29 -17.50
N LEU A 151 -7.52 5.29 -16.63
CA LEU A 151 -8.08 5.28 -15.28
C LEU A 151 -9.61 5.34 -15.28
N LEU A 152 -10.21 6.21 -16.10
CA LEU A 152 -11.66 6.31 -16.22
C LEU A 152 -12.27 4.98 -16.70
N ALA A 153 -11.66 4.34 -17.70
CA ALA A 153 -12.11 3.02 -18.16
C ALA A 153 -12.05 1.96 -17.07
N TYR A 154 -11.04 1.97 -16.20
CA TYR A 154 -10.95 1.08 -15.04
C TYR A 154 -12.12 1.26 -14.06
N PHE A 155 -12.65 2.48 -13.92
CA PHE A 155 -13.83 2.78 -13.10
C PHE A 155 -15.17 2.67 -13.85
N GLY A 156 -15.16 2.19 -15.10
CA GLY A 156 -16.37 1.96 -15.91
C GLY A 156 -16.76 3.11 -16.83
N GLU A 157 -15.94 4.17 -16.92
CA GLU A 157 -16.16 5.32 -17.80
C GLU A 157 -15.37 5.17 -19.10
N THR A 158 -15.99 4.55 -20.12
CA THR A 158 -15.33 4.24 -21.40
C THR A 158 -15.37 5.38 -22.41
N GLU A 159 -16.33 6.30 -22.30
CA GLU A 159 -16.48 7.46 -23.18
C GLU A 159 -15.88 8.70 -22.55
N SER A 160 -14.57 8.86 -22.74
CA SER A 160 -13.82 10.02 -22.27
C SER A 160 -12.88 10.54 -23.35
N GLU A 161 -12.75 11.86 -23.45
CA GLU A 161 -11.81 12.53 -24.32
C GLU A 161 -10.37 12.49 -23.75
N ALA A 162 -9.38 12.81 -24.59
CA ALA A 162 -8.00 12.89 -24.14
C ALA A 162 -7.81 14.08 -23.19
N CYS A 163 -7.13 13.87 -22.06
CA CYS A 163 -7.01 14.90 -21.02
C CYS A 163 -6.12 16.11 -21.37
N GLY A 164 -5.31 16.02 -22.44
CA GLY A 164 -4.37 17.08 -22.86
C GLY A 164 -3.15 17.31 -21.96
N ILE A 165 -3.15 16.82 -20.71
CA ILE A 165 -2.13 17.19 -19.69
C ILE A 165 -1.18 16.06 -19.27
N CYS A 166 -1.48 14.79 -19.59
CA CYS A 166 -0.62 13.66 -19.21
C CYS A 166 0.63 13.52 -20.08
N ASP A 167 1.58 12.68 -19.67
CA ASP A 167 2.82 12.33 -20.39
C ASP A 167 2.56 11.88 -21.83
N VAL A 168 1.50 11.09 -22.06
CA VAL A 168 1.09 10.62 -23.38
C VAL A 168 0.50 11.76 -24.22
N CYS A 169 -0.41 12.57 -23.66
CA CYS A 169 -1.05 13.68 -24.39
C CYS A 169 -0.09 14.83 -24.72
N THR A 170 0.89 15.07 -23.85
CA THR A 170 1.88 16.14 -24.02
C THR A 170 3.07 15.73 -24.90
N GLY A 171 3.09 14.48 -25.39
CA GLY A 171 4.13 13.99 -26.30
C GLY A 171 5.53 13.96 -25.70
N ARG A 172 5.67 13.92 -24.36
CA ARG A 172 6.98 13.92 -23.68
C ARG A 172 7.79 12.64 -23.95
N ASN A 173 7.15 11.57 -24.42
CA ASN A 173 7.81 10.45 -25.08
C ASN A 173 7.75 10.69 -26.60
N LYS A 174 8.75 11.40 -27.13
CA LYS A 174 8.81 11.93 -28.50
C LYS A 174 8.33 10.95 -29.59
N SER A 175 7.19 11.25 -30.18
CA SER A 175 7.12 11.40 -31.63
C SER A 175 6.86 12.88 -31.87
N GLU A 176 7.59 13.53 -32.78
CA GLU A 176 7.35 14.94 -33.16
C GLU A 176 6.01 15.15 -33.89
N LEU A 177 5.12 14.15 -33.85
CA LEU A 177 3.87 14.08 -34.57
C LEU A 177 2.71 14.29 -33.59
N PRO A 178 1.71 15.14 -33.95
CA PRO A 178 0.44 15.17 -33.25
C PRO A 178 -0.18 13.77 -33.20
N ALA A 179 -0.81 13.42 -32.07
CA ALA A 179 -1.34 12.07 -31.83
C ALA A 179 -2.28 11.59 -32.96
N GLU A 180 -3.17 12.45 -33.46
CA GLU A 180 -4.09 12.13 -34.56
C GLU A 180 -3.36 11.81 -35.87
N VAL A 181 -2.25 12.51 -36.14
CA VAL A 181 -1.41 12.27 -37.32
C VAL A 181 -0.70 10.94 -37.18
N PHE A 182 -0.17 10.65 -35.99
CA PHE A 182 0.48 9.38 -35.70
C PHE A 182 -0.48 8.20 -35.84
N GLU A 183 -1.65 8.23 -35.19
CA GLU A 183 -2.66 7.16 -35.28
C GLU A 183 -3.13 6.90 -36.73
N SER A 184 -3.25 7.97 -37.53
CA SER A 184 -3.59 7.88 -38.95
C SER A 184 -2.49 7.22 -39.78
N MET A 185 -1.22 7.52 -39.50
CA MET A 185 -0.09 6.91 -40.19
C MET A 185 0.12 5.47 -39.73
N GLU A 186 0.02 5.18 -38.43
CA GLU A 186 0.16 3.83 -37.87
C GLU A 186 -0.79 2.84 -38.54
N ARG A 187 -2.08 3.19 -38.63
CA ARG A 187 -3.08 2.35 -39.29
C ARG A 187 -2.72 2.03 -40.74
N LYS A 188 -2.23 3.01 -41.49
CA LYS A 188 -1.85 2.84 -42.90
C LYS A 188 -0.57 2.03 -43.07
N ILE A 189 0.41 2.22 -42.19
CA ILE A 189 1.64 1.42 -42.17
C ILE A 189 1.30 -0.05 -41.89
N ARG A 190 0.38 -0.32 -40.94
CA ARG A 190 -0.13 -1.67 -40.66
C ARG A 190 -0.89 -2.28 -41.84
N GLU A 191 -1.61 -1.49 -42.63
CA GLU A 191 -2.27 -1.96 -43.86
C GLU A 191 -1.26 -2.35 -44.93
N VAL A 192 -0.21 -1.55 -45.13
CA VAL A 192 0.86 -1.81 -46.11
C VAL A 192 1.68 -3.04 -45.73
N LEU A 193 1.95 -3.24 -44.44
CA LEU A 193 2.71 -4.38 -43.91
C LEU A 193 1.86 -5.60 -43.54
N ARG A 194 0.59 -5.65 -43.98
CA ARG A 194 -0.33 -6.74 -43.64
C ARG A 194 0.07 -8.06 -44.32
N ASP A 195 0.43 -7.99 -45.60
CA ASP A 195 0.55 -9.17 -46.46
C ASP A 195 2.01 -9.58 -46.71
N GLU A 196 2.97 -8.66 -46.64
CA GLU A 196 4.39 -8.94 -46.83
C GLU A 196 5.31 -8.02 -46.01
N ALA A 197 6.50 -8.53 -45.67
CA ALA A 197 7.55 -7.75 -45.04
C ALA A 197 8.29 -6.91 -46.09
N LEU A 198 8.36 -5.60 -45.85
CA LEU A 198 8.88 -4.62 -46.82
C LEU A 198 10.08 -3.87 -46.25
N ARG A 199 10.99 -3.46 -47.14
CA ARG A 199 12.09 -2.56 -46.80
C ARG A 199 11.57 -1.15 -46.54
N PHE A 200 12.36 -0.35 -45.83
CA PHE A 200 12.01 1.01 -45.47
C PHE A 200 11.64 1.87 -46.70
N GLU A 201 12.40 1.77 -47.79
CA GLU A 201 12.14 2.51 -49.03
C GLU A 201 10.83 2.07 -49.71
N GLU A 202 10.51 0.78 -49.65
CA GLU A 202 9.30 0.20 -50.25
C GLU A 202 8.06 0.68 -49.50
N ILE A 203 8.13 0.73 -48.16
CA ILE A 203 7.06 1.31 -47.33
C ILE A 203 6.88 2.79 -47.68
N LEU A 204 7.95 3.58 -47.77
CA LEU A 204 7.86 5.00 -48.14
C LEU A 204 7.23 5.19 -49.53
N SER A 205 7.52 4.31 -50.49
CA SER A 205 6.99 4.39 -51.85
C SER A 205 5.46 4.28 -51.92
N ALA A 206 4.83 3.61 -50.94
CA ALA A 206 3.38 3.50 -50.83
C ALA A 206 2.70 4.81 -50.37
N PHE A 207 3.47 5.82 -49.95
CA PHE A 207 2.97 7.10 -49.49
C PHE A 207 3.40 8.26 -50.40
N ALA A 208 2.58 9.30 -50.45
CA ALA A 208 2.92 10.53 -51.15
C ALA A 208 4.20 11.16 -50.57
N GLN A 209 5.10 11.64 -51.43
CA GLN A 209 6.42 12.17 -51.07
C GLN A 209 6.39 13.22 -49.95
N LYS A 210 5.37 14.09 -49.95
CA LYS A 210 5.14 15.11 -48.89
C LYS A 210 4.91 14.54 -47.49
N ARG A 211 4.66 13.24 -47.35
CA ARG A 211 4.44 12.54 -46.07
C ARG A 211 5.61 11.65 -45.67
N HIS A 212 6.67 11.54 -46.49
CA HIS A 212 7.79 10.65 -46.21
C HIS A 212 8.45 10.93 -44.87
N GLU A 213 8.65 12.20 -44.51
CA GLU A 213 9.20 12.56 -43.21
C GLU A 213 8.28 12.12 -42.04
N THR A 214 6.98 12.29 -42.20
CA THR A 214 5.97 11.88 -41.20
C THR A 214 5.93 10.36 -41.05
N VAL A 215 5.97 9.63 -42.17
CA VAL A 215 5.95 8.16 -42.20
C VAL A 215 7.25 7.61 -41.60
N ALA A 216 8.41 8.18 -41.94
CA ALA A 216 9.70 7.80 -41.38
C ALA A 216 9.72 7.94 -39.84
N LYS A 217 9.22 9.08 -39.33
CA LYS A 217 9.09 9.31 -37.88
C LYS A 217 8.15 8.30 -37.23
N ALA A 218 7.03 7.96 -37.88
CA ALA A 218 6.10 6.96 -37.36
C ALA A 218 6.72 5.55 -37.35
N ILE A 219 7.45 5.15 -38.40
CA ILE A 219 8.13 3.85 -38.48
C ILE A 219 9.23 3.73 -37.41
N ALA A 220 10.11 4.73 -37.28
CA ALA A 220 11.18 4.73 -36.28
C ALA A 220 10.61 4.57 -34.87
N TYR A 221 9.56 5.32 -34.60
CA TYR A 221 8.84 5.27 -33.34
C TYR A 221 8.17 3.89 -33.10
N MET A 222 7.59 3.27 -34.13
CA MET A 222 6.97 1.95 -34.05
C MET A 222 8.01 0.82 -33.85
N LEU A 223 9.23 0.98 -34.36
CA LEU A 223 10.37 0.09 -34.12
C LEU A 223 10.89 0.23 -32.68
N ASP A 224 11.03 1.46 -32.17
CA ASP A 224 11.48 1.73 -30.79
C ASP A 224 10.52 1.11 -29.74
N GLU A 225 9.22 1.15 -29.98
CA GLU A 225 8.21 0.51 -29.12
C GLU A 225 8.08 -1.00 -29.36
N GLY A 226 8.81 -1.54 -30.34
CA GLY A 226 8.76 -2.96 -30.71
C GLY A 226 7.39 -3.39 -31.25
N THR A 227 6.62 -2.50 -31.87
CA THR A 227 5.38 -2.86 -32.60
C THR A 227 5.66 -3.31 -34.03
N LEU A 228 6.76 -2.80 -34.60
CA LEU A 228 7.41 -3.31 -35.80
C LEU A 228 8.72 -3.98 -35.42
N LEU A 229 9.13 -4.95 -36.22
CA LEU A 229 10.42 -5.64 -36.10
C LEU A 229 11.14 -5.56 -37.43
N GLN A 230 12.47 -5.42 -37.39
CA GLN A 230 13.32 -5.46 -38.58
C GLN A 230 14.12 -6.76 -38.57
N ASP A 231 14.07 -7.51 -39.67
CA ASP A 231 14.81 -8.76 -39.83
C ASP A 231 16.28 -8.54 -40.26
N ALA A 232 17.03 -9.63 -40.40
CA ALA A 232 18.43 -9.60 -40.82
C ALA A 232 18.63 -9.14 -42.28
N ASP A 233 17.58 -9.16 -43.10
CA ASP A 233 17.57 -8.71 -44.49
C ASP A 233 17.06 -7.25 -44.63
N GLU A 234 16.95 -6.54 -43.50
CA GLU A 234 16.48 -5.16 -43.35
C GLU A 234 15.00 -4.94 -43.66
N LYS A 235 14.18 -6.01 -43.75
CA LYS A 235 12.74 -5.91 -43.97
C LYS A 235 12.01 -5.72 -42.65
N ILE A 236 10.98 -4.88 -42.69
CA ILE A 236 10.16 -4.52 -41.56
C ILE A 236 8.84 -5.30 -41.62
N HIS A 237 8.44 -5.91 -40.50
CA HIS A 237 7.19 -6.65 -40.36
C HIS A 237 6.49 -6.33 -39.04
N LEU A 238 5.20 -6.69 -38.95
CA LEU A 238 4.40 -6.51 -37.75
C LEU A 238 4.76 -7.57 -36.69
N LYS A 239 4.87 -7.14 -35.43
CA LYS A 239 5.05 -8.08 -34.31
C LYS A 239 3.80 -8.95 -34.16
N GLY A 240 3.94 -10.25 -34.39
CA GLY A 240 2.87 -11.25 -34.32
C GLY A 240 2.47 -11.87 -35.67
N SER A 241 3.22 -11.62 -36.74
CA SER A 241 3.05 -12.24 -38.06
C SER A 241 3.97 -13.44 -38.30
N ASP A 242 4.13 -14.31 -37.30
CA ASP A 242 4.73 -15.65 -37.42
C ASP A 242 3.64 -16.72 -37.29
#